data_AF-A0A1G9EQI7-F1
#
_entry.id   AF-A0A1G9EQI7-F1
#
_cell.length_a   1.000
_cell.length_b   1.000
_cell.length_c   1.000
_cell.angle_alpha   90.00
_cell.angle_beta   90.00
_cell.angle_gamma   90.00
#
_symmetry.space_group_name_H-M   'P 1'
#
loop_
_entity.id
_entity.type
_entity.pdbx_description
1 polymer ?
#
loop_
_entity_poly.entity_id
_entity_poly.type
_entity_poly.pdbx_seq_one_letter_code
_entity_poly.pdbx_strand_id
1 'polypeptide(L)'
;MNRKLALATILTLVSLTACHKSDSGSGSSASAGDTASSGEAIKFVKTQDGSPLEIKPELFDTPAAKEFLASGKNPYVGKEDAIKEGKKIFQLYSCTQCHGPDAGGQVGPALTGPNYHYAKDATNKGMFETVWNGTNGGMGAKGKGLMDPTDPNNGITPDELLKVIAWVRSHGQATGNEDS
;
A
#
# COMPACT_ATOMS: atom_id res chain seq x y z
N MET A 1 32.92 -54.12 -24.99
CA MET A 1 32.71 -54.91 -26.23
C MET A 1 31.72 -54.16 -27.12
N ASN A 2 31.78 -54.31 -28.46
CA ASN A 2 30.84 -53.71 -29.42
C ASN A 2 29.46 -54.42 -29.33
N ARG A 3 28.32 -53.94 -29.86
CA ARG A 3 27.98 -53.26 -31.15
C ARG A 3 26.81 -52.27 -30.89
N LYS A 4 26.54 -51.16 -31.62
CA LYS A 4 26.25 -50.93 -33.07
C LYS A 4 25.06 -51.79 -33.58
N LEU A 5 24.06 -51.33 -34.33
CA LEU A 5 23.60 -50.02 -34.88
C LEU A 5 22.03 -50.11 -34.93
N ALA A 6 21.15 -49.22 -35.43
CA ALA A 6 21.11 -48.00 -36.27
C ALA A 6 19.87 -47.15 -35.81
N LEU A 7 19.74 -45.82 -35.94
CA LEU A 7 19.91 -44.84 -37.04
C LEU A 7 18.71 -44.73 -38.01
N ALA A 8 17.95 -43.65 -37.89
CA ALA A 8 17.04 -43.11 -38.91
C ALA A 8 17.03 -41.57 -38.78
N THR A 9 17.32 -40.85 -39.88
CA THR A 9 17.61 -39.41 -39.86
C THR A 9 16.61 -38.65 -40.72
N ILE A 10 16.08 -37.53 -40.22
CA ILE A 10 15.56 -36.45 -41.06
C ILE A 10 16.21 -35.15 -40.61
N LEU A 11 16.72 -34.39 -41.58
CA LEU A 11 17.49 -33.16 -41.42
C LEU A 11 16.88 -32.10 -42.33
N THR A 12 16.52 -30.95 -41.79
CA THR A 12 16.11 -29.77 -42.56
C THR A 12 16.80 -28.52 -41.98
N LEU A 13 17.88 -28.09 -42.62
CA LEU A 13 18.42 -26.73 -42.42
C LEU A 13 17.63 -25.73 -43.26
N VAL A 14 17.56 -24.48 -42.78
CA VAL A 14 17.50 -23.18 -43.50
C VAL A 14 17.10 -22.12 -42.45
N SER A 15 17.70 -20.92 -42.32
CA SER A 15 18.99 -20.38 -42.78
C SER A 15 19.39 -19.18 -41.90
N LEU A 16 20.62 -18.66 -42.06
CA LEU A 16 21.16 -17.51 -41.34
C LEU A 16 20.47 -16.17 -41.70
N THR A 17 20.47 -15.22 -40.75
CA THR A 17 20.78 -13.77 -40.91
C THR A 17 20.74 -13.15 -39.49
N ALA A 18 21.86 -13.03 -38.76
CA ALA A 18 22.98 -12.08 -38.88
C ALA A 18 22.81 -10.85 -37.95
N CYS A 19 23.88 -10.48 -37.26
CA CYS A 19 23.87 -9.37 -36.30
C CYS A 19 23.99 -8.00 -37.00
N HIS A 20 23.43 -6.97 -36.38
CA HIS A 20 23.93 -5.61 -36.56
C HIS A 20 24.01 -4.88 -35.22
N LYS A 21 24.87 -3.87 -35.17
CA LYS A 21 25.15 -3.05 -33.99
C LYS A 21 24.92 -1.57 -34.33
N SER A 22 24.66 -0.82 -33.27
CA SER A 22 24.87 0.63 -33.11
C SER A 22 23.68 1.57 -33.34
N ASP A 23 23.44 2.32 -32.26
CA ASP A 23 23.19 3.76 -32.20
C ASP A 23 21.77 4.35 -32.31
N SER A 24 21.36 4.90 -31.16
CA SER A 24 20.95 6.31 -30.98
C SER A 24 19.73 6.85 -31.75
N GLY A 25 18.60 6.99 -31.05
CA GLY A 25 17.45 7.78 -31.50
C GLY A 25 16.46 8.09 -30.36
N SER A 26 16.27 9.37 -30.04
CA SER A 26 15.30 9.82 -29.01
C SER A 26 13.86 9.70 -29.50
N GLY A 27 12.95 9.28 -28.61
CA GLY A 27 11.51 9.17 -28.89
C GLY A 27 10.66 9.55 -27.67
N SER A 28 10.54 10.84 -27.38
CA SER A 28 9.77 11.35 -26.24
C SER A 28 8.26 11.23 -26.45
N SER A 29 7.69 10.09 -26.06
CA SER A 29 6.23 9.86 -26.03
C SER A 29 5.59 10.56 -24.83
N ALA A 30 5.47 11.89 -24.88
CA ALA A 30 4.77 12.67 -23.87
C ALA A 30 3.25 12.46 -23.97
N SER A 31 2.73 11.47 -23.24
CA SER A 31 1.28 11.28 -23.09
C SER A 31 0.73 12.29 -22.09
N ALA A 32 0.33 13.47 -22.58
CA ALA A 32 -0.49 14.40 -21.80
C ALA A 32 -1.83 13.71 -21.46
N GLY A 33 -2.27 13.78 -20.20
CA GLY A 33 -3.47 13.04 -19.77
C GLY A 33 -3.84 13.09 -18.29
N ASP A 34 -2.98 13.58 -17.39
CA ASP A 34 -3.33 13.77 -15.98
C ASP A 34 -4.35 14.91 -15.83
N THR A 35 -5.61 14.56 -16.00
CA THR A 35 -6.76 15.36 -15.58
C THR A 35 -6.72 15.45 -14.05
N ALA A 36 -6.08 16.50 -13.54
CA ALA A 36 -6.10 16.83 -12.12
C ALA A 36 -7.55 16.98 -11.65
N SER A 37 -8.06 15.96 -10.97
CA SER A 37 -9.42 15.95 -10.47
C SER A 37 -9.55 16.96 -9.34
N SER A 38 -10.17 18.11 -9.62
CA SER A 38 -10.61 19.09 -8.63
C SER A 38 -11.80 18.56 -7.81
N GLY A 39 -11.69 17.32 -7.32
CA GLY A 39 -12.69 16.65 -6.51
C GLY A 39 -12.74 17.24 -5.10
N GLU A 40 -13.92 17.15 -4.49
CA GLU A 40 -14.07 17.43 -3.06
C GLU A 40 -13.28 16.39 -2.26
N ALA A 41 -12.51 16.84 -1.26
CA ALA A 41 -11.67 15.96 -0.44
C ALA A 41 -12.51 14.86 0.24
N ILE A 42 -11.93 13.65 0.35
CA ILE A 42 -12.66 12.51 0.91
C ILE A 42 -13.02 12.72 2.38
N LYS A 43 -14.29 12.46 2.72
CA LYS A 43 -14.80 12.63 4.10
C LYS A 43 -14.51 11.39 4.92
N PHE A 44 -13.79 11.56 6.02
CA PHE A 44 -13.45 10.47 6.93
C PHE A 44 -14.55 10.21 7.96
N VAL A 45 -14.73 8.95 8.36
CA VAL A 45 -15.68 8.54 9.41
C VAL A 45 -15.04 7.63 10.45
N LYS A 46 -15.41 7.81 11.72
CA LYS A 46 -14.92 7.01 12.84
C LYS A 46 -15.36 5.55 12.69
N THR A 47 -14.46 4.60 12.95
CA THR A 47 -14.76 3.16 12.88
C THR A 47 -15.67 2.67 14.02
N GLN A 48 -15.78 3.44 15.11
CA GLN A 48 -16.64 3.15 16.26
C GLN A 48 -18.15 3.27 15.96
N ASP A 49 -18.56 4.29 15.21
CA ASP A 49 -19.97 4.71 15.09
C ASP A 49 -20.36 5.31 13.73
N GLY A 50 -19.42 5.48 12.79
CA GLY A 50 -19.68 6.11 11.49
C GLY A 50 -19.86 7.63 11.53
N SER A 51 -19.68 8.29 12.68
CA SER A 51 -19.73 9.75 12.79
C SER A 51 -18.53 10.41 12.11
N PRO A 52 -18.63 11.70 11.71
CA PRO A 52 -17.52 12.40 11.05
C PRO A 52 -16.21 12.36 11.84
N LEU A 53 -15.10 12.16 11.13
CA LEU A 53 -13.74 12.19 11.66
C LEU A 53 -13.01 13.38 11.05
N GLU A 54 -13.04 14.51 11.74
CA GLU A 54 -12.36 15.72 11.30
C GLU A 54 -10.84 15.56 11.43
N ILE A 55 -10.12 15.67 10.32
CA ILE A 55 -8.65 15.62 10.26
C ILE A 55 -8.16 16.90 9.60
N LYS A 56 -7.28 17.61 10.31
CA LYS A 56 -6.65 18.85 9.87
C LYS A 56 -6.00 18.69 8.47
N PRO A 57 -6.48 19.38 7.42
CA PRO A 57 -5.93 19.26 6.06
C PRO A 57 -4.43 19.56 5.98
N GLU A 58 -3.92 20.37 6.90
CA GLU A 58 -2.50 20.74 7.03
C GLU A 58 -1.59 19.55 7.38
N LEU A 59 -2.15 18.44 7.89
CA LEU A 59 -1.42 17.19 8.13
C LEU A 59 -1.18 16.38 6.85
N PHE A 60 -1.90 16.68 5.76
CA PHE A 60 -1.68 16.06 4.45
C PHE A 60 -0.74 16.97 3.64
N ASP A 61 0.51 17.09 4.08
CA ASP A 61 1.50 18.02 3.51
C ASP A 61 2.29 17.43 2.33
N THR A 62 2.55 16.13 2.31
CA THR A 62 3.24 15.43 1.21
C THR A 62 2.36 15.26 -0.04
N PRO A 63 2.96 15.06 -1.24
CA PRO A 63 2.19 14.75 -2.44
C PRO A 63 1.33 13.49 -2.31
N ALA A 64 1.86 12.43 -1.67
CA ALA A 64 1.16 11.17 -1.46
C ALA A 64 -0.03 11.31 -0.50
N ALA A 65 0.12 12.09 0.58
CA ALA A 65 -0.96 12.39 1.50
C ALA A 65 -2.06 13.22 0.82
N LYS A 66 -1.70 14.17 -0.07
CA LYS A 66 -2.64 14.97 -0.87
C LYS A 66 -3.40 14.13 -1.89
N GLU A 67 -2.73 13.22 -2.59
CA GLU A 67 -3.36 12.27 -3.52
C GLU A 67 -4.39 11.38 -2.80
N PHE A 68 -4.03 10.86 -1.62
CA PHE A 68 -4.95 10.10 -0.78
C PHE A 68 -6.14 10.93 -0.28
N LEU A 69 -5.92 12.17 0.16
CA LEU A 69 -6.99 13.08 0.57
C LEU A 69 -7.96 13.44 -0.58
N ALA A 70 -7.48 13.42 -1.82
CA ALA A 70 -8.28 13.69 -3.02
C ALA A 70 -9.00 12.45 -3.59
N SER A 71 -8.60 11.23 -3.23
CA SER A 71 -9.02 10.01 -3.96
C SER A 71 -9.25 8.74 -3.13
N GLY A 72 -8.89 8.72 -1.85
CA GLY A 72 -8.87 7.51 -1.01
C GLY A 72 -7.80 6.48 -1.37
N LYS A 73 -7.07 6.67 -2.48
CA LYS A 73 -6.05 5.74 -2.98
C LYS A 73 -4.70 6.02 -2.36
N ASN A 74 -3.98 4.95 -2.05
CA ASN A 74 -2.65 5.00 -1.48
C ASN A 74 -1.59 4.76 -2.59
N PRO A 75 -0.83 5.79 -3.01
CA PRO A 75 0.19 5.66 -4.06
C PRO A 75 1.44 4.89 -3.62
N TYR A 76 1.59 4.60 -2.32
CA TYR A 76 2.70 3.81 -1.79
C TYR A 76 2.52 2.29 -1.95
N VAL A 77 1.33 1.80 -2.32
CA VAL A 77 1.13 0.36 -2.52
C VAL A 77 2.05 -0.14 -3.65
N GLY A 78 2.79 -1.21 -3.36
CA GLY A 78 3.80 -1.78 -4.28
C GLY A 78 5.10 -0.98 -4.40
N LYS A 79 5.29 0.12 -3.65
CA LYS A 79 6.55 0.90 -3.67
C LYS A 79 7.48 0.36 -2.58
N GLU A 80 8.54 -0.35 -2.99
CA GLU A 80 9.45 -1.03 -2.06
C GLU A 80 9.94 -0.16 -0.89
N ASP A 81 10.39 1.07 -1.15
CA ASP A 81 11.01 1.88 -0.10
C ASP A 81 9.98 2.44 0.88
N ALA A 82 8.75 2.68 0.43
CA ALA A 82 7.62 2.99 1.30
C ALA A 82 7.19 1.79 2.15
N ILE A 83 7.25 0.57 1.59
CA ILE A 83 7.02 -0.70 2.30
C ILE A 83 8.11 -0.96 3.35
N LYS A 84 9.39 -0.73 3.00
CA LYS A 84 10.53 -0.83 3.93
C LYS A 84 10.41 0.16 5.10
N GLU A 85 9.97 1.39 4.83
CA GLU A 85 9.73 2.39 5.88
C GLU A 85 8.49 2.06 6.72
N GLY A 86 7.39 1.64 6.07
CA GLY A 86 6.16 1.18 6.72
C GLY A 86 6.40 0.08 7.75
N LYS A 87 7.32 -0.87 7.48
CA LYS A 87 7.71 -1.89 8.48
C LYS A 87 8.31 -1.29 9.75
N LYS A 88 9.19 -0.29 9.61
CA LYS A 88 9.82 0.40 10.76
C LYS A 88 8.77 1.17 11.56
N ILE A 89 7.89 1.89 10.88
CA ILE A 89 6.83 2.70 11.51
C ILE A 89 5.82 1.79 12.25
N PHE A 90 5.46 0.64 11.67
CA PHE A 90 4.59 -0.36 12.32
C PHE A 90 5.22 -0.96 13.60
N GLN A 91 6.54 -1.15 13.60
CA GLN A 91 7.29 -1.55 14.80
C GLN A 91 7.38 -0.41 15.83
N LEU A 92 7.70 0.81 15.40
CA LEU A 92 7.86 2.01 16.24
C LEU A 92 6.59 2.34 17.04
N TYR A 93 5.41 2.26 16.41
CA TYR A 93 4.13 2.50 17.07
C TYR A 93 3.53 1.27 17.78
N SER A 94 4.36 0.25 18.04
CA SER A 94 4.05 -0.98 18.78
C SER A 94 2.94 -1.84 18.17
N CYS A 95 2.64 -1.71 16.88
CA CYS A 95 1.56 -2.47 16.23
C CYS A 95 1.86 -3.97 16.20
N THR A 96 3.14 -4.36 16.17
CA THR A 96 3.60 -5.76 16.28
C THR A 96 3.16 -6.44 17.56
N GLN A 97 3.01 -5.69 18.66
CA GLN A 97 2.68 -6.27 19.97
C GLN A 97 1.24 -6.80 20.04
N CYS A 98 0.37 -6.31 19.16
CA CYS A 98 -1.01 -6.78 19.05
C CYS A 98 -1.26 -7.59 17.78
N HIS A 99 -0.65 -7.22 16.65
CA HIS A 99 -0.96 -7.81 15.33
C HIS A 99 0.15 -8.73 14.78
N GLY A 100 1.14 -9.07 15.60
CA GLY A 100 2.27 -9.93 15.21
C GLY A 100 3.33 -9.21 14.35
N PRO A 101 4.51 -9.83 14.14
CA PRO A 101 5.65 -9.20 13.48
C PRO A 101 5.41 -8.84 12.00
N ASP A 102 4.53 -9.59 11.33
CA ASP A 102 4.20 -9.47 9.91
C ASP A 102 2.68 -9.28 9.70
N ALA A 103 2.02 -8.59 10.64
CA ALA A 103 0.61 -8.20 10.62
C ALA A 103 -0.46 -9.33 10.55
N GLY A 104 -0.05 -10.59 10.66
CA GLY A 104 -0.91 -11.78 10.61
C GLY A 104 -1.81 -12.03 11.83
N GLY A 105 -1.79 -11.13 12.84
CA GLY A 105 -2.59 -11.22 14.06
C GLY A 105 -1.85 -11.88 15.23
N GLN A 106 -2.24 -11.54 16.47
CA GLN A 106 -1.74 -12.16 17.68
C GLN A 106 -2.72 -11.99 18.86
N VAL A 107 -2.82 -10.77 19.40
CA VAL A 107 -3.82 -10.36 20.41
C VAL A 107 -4.98 -9.62 19.72
N GLY A 108 -4.64 -8.77 18.75
CA GLY A 108 -5.56 -8.21 17.77
C GLY A 108 -5.63 -9.09 16.50
N PRO A 109 -6.63 -8.84 15.63
CA PRO A 109 -6.86 -9.62 14.41
C PRO A 109 -5.74 -9.45 13.38
N ALA A 110 -5.71 -10.35 12.39
CA ALA A 110 -4.90 -10.18 11.19
C ALA A 110 -5.34 -8.93 10.40
N LEU A 111 -4.36 -8.19 9.86
CA LEU A 111 -4.59 -6.98 9.06
C LEU A 111 -4.38 -7.19 7.55
N THR A 112 -3.84 -8.36 7.17
CA THR A 112 -3.45 -8.70 5.79
C THR A 112 -4.62 -9.04 4.86
N GLY A 113 -5.83 -9.19 5.42
CA GLY A 113 -6.99 -9.71 4.71
C GLY A 113 -6.89 -11.21 4.37
N PRO A 114 -7.82 -11.74 3.54
CA PRO A 114 -8.98 -11.05 2.97
C PRO A 114 -10.13 -10.84 3.98
N ASN A 115 -10.11 -11.55 5.11
CA ASN A 115 -11.14 -11.45 6.14
C ASN A 115 -10.78 -10.35 7.15
N TYR A 116 -11.36 -9.17 6.99
CA TYR A 116 -11.15 -8.03 7.88
C TYR A 116 -12.18 -7.99 9.03
N HIS A 117 -11.79 -7.50 10.20
CA HIS A 117 -12.70 -7.36 11.34
C HIS A 117 -13.73 -6.25 11.14
N TYR A 118 -13.31 -5.11 10.56
CA TYR A 118 -14.22 -4.12 9.99
C TYR A 118 -14.15 -4.22 8.47
N ALA A 119 -15.27 -4.46 7.78
CA ALA A 119 -15.28 -4.68 6.34
C ALA A 119 -14.67 -3.51 5.54
N LYS A 120 -14.77 -2.28 6.05
CA LYS A 120 -14.13 -1.08 5.51
C LYS A 120 -12.60 -1.18 5.41
N ASP A 121 -11.93 -1.96 6.27
CA ASP A 121 -10.46 -2.09 6.27
C ASP A 121 -9.93 -2.81 5.02
N ALA A 122 -10.81 -3.37 4.18
CA ALA A 122 -10.47 -3.78 2.82
C ALA A 122 -9.91 -2.63 1.98
N THR A 123 -10.44 -1.40 2.15
CA THR A 123 -9.99 -0.21 1.42
C THR A 123 -8.94 0.56 2.20
N ASN A 124 -8.08 1.31 1.51
CA ASN A 124 -7.05 2.11 2.15
C ASN A 124 -7.63 3.28 2.95
N LYS A 125 -8.74 3.88 2.49
CA LYS A 125 -9.54 4.83 3.27
C LYS A 125 -10.04 4.23 4.59
N GLY A 126 -10.65 3.04 4.57
CA GLY A 126 -11.22 2.44 5.77
C GLY A 126 -10.17 2.03 6.80
N MET A 127 -9.08 1.40 6.35
CA MET A 127 -7.96 1.05 7.23
C MET A 127 -7.29 2.30 7.83
N PHE A 128 -7.15 3.38 7.06
CA PHE A 128 -6.65 4.67 7.55
C PHE A 128 -7.53 5.21 8.68
N GLU A 129 -8.86 5.26 8.50
CA GLU A 129 -9.80 5.71 9.53
C GLU A 129 -9.72 4.88 10.82
N THR A 130 -9.65 3.55 10.68
CA THR A 130 -9.55 2.59 11.79
C THR A 130 -8.25 2.77 12.59
N VAL A 131 -7.11 2.97 11.91
CA VAL A 131 -5.83 3.20 12.59
C VAL A 131 -5.75 4.63 13.17
N TRP A 132 -6.25 5.63 12.46
CA TRP A 132 -6.21 7.03 12.86
C TRP A 132 -7.00 7.28 14.16
N ASN A 133 -8.28 6.86 14.19
CA ASN A 133 -9.19 7.11 15.31
C ASN A 133 -9.31 5.94 16.31
N GLY A 134 -8.68 4.80 16.04
CA GLY A 134 -8.78 3.61 16.88
C GLY A 134 -10.17 2.98 16.83
N THR A 135 -10.45 2.09 17.80
CA THR A 135 -11.63 1.22 17.79
C THR A 135 -12.18 0.98 19.20
N ASN A 136 -13.41 0.45 19.29
CA ASN A 136 -13.98 -0.04 20.54
C ASN A 136 -13.37 -1.40 20.99
N GLY A 137 -12.53 -2.03 20.16
CA GLY A 137 -11.88 -3.32 20.42
C GLY A 137 -10.54 -3.22 21.18
N GLY A 138 -10.29 -2.13 21.89
CA GLY A 138 -9.05 -1.90 22.64
C GLY A 138 -7.87 -1.37 21.83
N MET A 139 -8.02 -1.18 20.51
CA MET A 139 -7.02 -0.47 19.70
C MET A 139 -7.21 1.04 19.90
N GLY A 140 -6.35 1.66 20.71
CA GLY A 140 -6.29 3.11 20.84
C GLY A 140 -5.92 3.81 19.52
N ALA A 141 -6.36 5.06 19.38
CA ALA A 141 -6.04 5.91 18.23
C ALA A 141 -4.52 6.01 17.99
N LYS A 142 -4.12 6.09 16.72
CA LYS A 142 -2.72 6.33 16.33
C LYS A 142 -2.51 7.69 15.67
N GLY A 143 -3.55 8.36 15.19
CA GLY A 143 -3.46 9.63 14.46
C GLY A 143 -2.77 10.74 15.27
N LYS A 144 -2.00 11.58 14.59
CA LYS A 144 -1.32 12.74 15.19
C LYS A 144 -2.34 13.69 15.86
N GLY A 145 -2.14 13.94 17.15
CA GLY A 145 -3.05 14.71 17.99
C GLY A 145 -4.31 13.95 18.47
N LEU A 146 -4.39 12.63 18.22
CA LEU A 146 -5.39 11.73 18.81
C LEU A 146 -4.76 10.58 19.62
N MET A 147 -3.51 10.18 19.32
CA MET A 147 -2.78 9.14 20.05
C MET A 147 -2.61 9.47 21.54
N ASP A 148 -2.33 10.73 21.84
CA ASP A 148 -1.93 11.20 23.16
C ASP A 148 -2.77 12.43 23.53
N PRO A 149 -3.63 12.37 24.56
CA PRO A 149 -4.42 13.52 24.99
C PRO A 149 -3.58 14.59 25.72
N THR A 150 -2.30 14.34 25.98
CA THR A 150 -1.38 15.25 26.69
C THR A 150 -0.39 15.98 25.77
N ASP A 151 -0.08 15.44 24.59
CA ASP A 151 0.68 16.14 23.54
C ASP A 151 -0.02 16.08 22.16
N PRO A 152 -0.56 17.20 21.64
CA PRO A 152 -1.20 17.24 20.33
C PRO A 152 -0.22 17.06 19.15
N ASN A 153 1.09 17.00 19.39
CA ASN A 153 2.11 16.75 18.37
C ASN A 153 2.46 15.27 18.22
N ASN A 154 2.10 14.43 19.19
CA ASN A 154 2.37 13.00 19.23
C ASN A 154 1.37 12.21 18.37
N GLY A 155 1.78 11.04 17.87
CA GLY A 155 1.02 10.20 16.93
C GLY A 155 1.44 10.32 15.47
N ILE A 156 0.97 9.36 14.66
CA ILE A 156 1.37 9.13 13.27
C ILE A 156 0.83 10.21 12.32
N THR A 157 1.65 10.68 11.39
CA THR A 157 1.20 11.53 10.27
C THR A 157 0.44 10.72 9.21
N PRO A 158 -0.38 11.36 8.35
CA PRO A 158 -1.03 10.68 7.24
C PRO A 158 -0.05 9.99 6.30
N ASP A 159 1.09 10.61 6.02
CA ASP A 159 2.13 10.09 5.14
C ASP A 159 2.81 8.81 5.69
N GLU A 160 3.15 8.82 6.98
CA GLU A 160 3.63 7.63 7.71
C GLU A 160 2.58 6.51 7.74
N LEU A 161 1.32 6.86 7.97
CA LEU A 161 0.23 5.87 8.00
C LEU A 161 0.00 5.24 6.63
N LEU A 162 0.11 6.00 5.54
CA LEU A 162 0.03 5.45 4.18
C LEU A 162 1.19 4.49 3.88
N LYS A 163 2.40 4.74 4.40
CA LYS A 163 3.53 3.80 4.35
C LYS A 163 3.25 2.52 5.14
N VAL A 164 2.72 2.63 6.36
CA VAL A 164 2.30 1.48 7.18
C VAL A 164 1.24 0.65 6.45
N ILE A 165 0.22 1.28 5.88
CA ILE A 165 -0.83 0.60 5.13
C ILE A 165 -0.23 -0.10 3.91
N ALA A 166 0.66 0.55 3.15
CA ALA A 166 1.33 -0.07 2.01
C ALA A 166 2.13 -1.33 2.41
N TRP A 167 2.79 -1.30 3.57
CA TRP A 167 3.45 -2.48 4.14
C TRP A 167 2.46 -3.57 4.57
N VAL A 168 1.32 -3.24 5.19
CA VAL A 168 0.28 -4.24 5.51
C VAL A 168 -0.24 -4.89 4.22
N ARG A 169 -0.56 -4.10 3.18
CA ARG A 169 -1.03 -4.60 1.87
C ARG A 169 -0.01 -5.49 1.17
N SER A 170 1.29 -5.31 1.37
CA SER A 170 2.32 -6.17 0.73
C SER A 170 2.36 -7.62 1.24
N HIS A 171 1.54 -7.98 2.22
CA HIS A 171 1.33 -9.37 2.68
C HIS A 171 0.02 -9.97 2.16
N GLY A 172 -0.88 -9.15 1.64
CA GLY A 172 -2.20 -9.54 1.15
C GLY A 172 -2.24 -9.73 -0.37
N GLN A 173 -3.45 -9.94 -0.91
CA GLN A 173 -3.72 -9.95 -2.35
C GLN A 173 -4.52 -8.72 -2.81
N ALA A 174 -5.23 -8.04 -1.90
CA ALA A 174 -5.95 -6.80 -2.18
C ALA A 174 -5.03 -5.59 -1.98
N THR A 175 -5.08 -4.62 -2.89
CA THR A 175 -4.29 -3.38 -2.79
C THR A 175 -4.95 -2.33 -1.89
N GLY A 176 -6.27 -2.42 -1.72
CA GLY A 176 -7.11 -1.42 -1.05
C GLY A 176 -7.37 -0.17 -1.87
N ASN A 177 -6.97 -0.15 -3.15
CA ASN A 177 -7.19 0.94 -4.13
C ASN A 177 -8.31 0.61 -5.14
N GLU A 178 -8.92 -0.58 -5.03
CA GLU A 178 -9.98 -1.08 -5.92
C GLU A 178 -11.29 -0.29 -5.74
N ASP A 179 -11.76 -0.20 -4.49
CA ASP A 179 -13.04 0.43 -4.09
C ASP A 179 -12.80 1.72 -3.29
N SER A 180 -12.08 2.68 -3.87
CA SER A 180 -11.72 3.98 -3.23
C SER A 180 -12.60 5.14 -3.69
#